data_AF-A0A524IJS3-F1
#
_entry.id   AF-A0A524IJS3-F1
#
_cell.length_a   1.000
_cell.length_b   1.000
_cell.length_c   1.000
_cell.angle_alpha   90.00
_cell.angle_beta   90.00
_cell.angle_gamma   90.00
#
_symmetry.space_group_name_H-M   'P 1'
#
loop_
_entity.id
_entity.type
_entity.pdbx_description
1 polymer ?
#
loop_
_entity_poly.entity_id
_entity_poly.type
_entity_poly.pdbx_seq_one_letter_code
_entity_poly.pdbx_strand_id
1 'polypeptide(L)'
;MKLKTFIFIGGIYLLVLLITAGCATTKNPVSEEDFFKVWSGTWVNTDIPGDTWVPQKLVTRPGGTFSFHVYVTDSIPFCLHTFVLIDQWTDGEDAIWFSAKTTCPVQGNIFYQYGKIHDSGNILEIIHHAADTPIKKWEPDSDYYNYGIYYRVPSGSGI
;
A
#
# COMPACT_ATOMS: atom_id res chain seq x y z
N MET A 1 6.11 -55.11 -27.43
CA MET A 1 5.13 -54.56 -26.47
C MET A 1 5.77 -53.53 -25.50
N LYS A 2 6.65 -52.63 -25.96
CA LYS A 2 7.38 -51.67 -25.07
C LYS A 2 7.30 -50.19 -25.50
N LEU A 3 6.72 -49.89 -26.66
CA LEU A 3 6.71 -48.54 -27.24
C LEU A 3 5.54 -47.67 -26.74
N LYS A 4 4.43 -48.27 -26.29
CA LYS A 4 3.24 -47.54 -25.84
C LYS A 4 3.36 -46.94 -24.42
N THR A 5 4.23 -47.48 -23.58
CA THR A 5 4.39 -47.05 -22.18
C THR A 5 5.21 -45.75 -22.04
N PHE A 6 6.14 -45.48 -22.96
CA PHE A 6 6.99 -44.26 -22.90
C PHE A 6 6.22 -42.98 -23.27
N ILE A 7 5.23 -43.07 -24.17
CA ILE A 7 4.43 -41.91 -24.59
C ILE A 7 3.52 -41.41 -23.46
N PHE A 8 3.04 -42.32 -22.61
CA PHE A 8 2.14 -41.98 -21.50
C PHE A 8 2.84 -41.22 -20.37
N ILE A 9 4.10 -41.56 -20.07
CA ILE A 9 4.87 -40.89 -19.00
C ILE A 9 5.34 -39.51 -19.47
N GLY A 10 5.76 -39.37 -20.74
CA GLY A 10 6.16 -38.08 -21.31
C GLY A 10 5.01 -37.06 -21.38
N GLY A 11 3.78 -37.50 -21.66
CA GLY A 11 2.60 -36.63 -21.67
C GLY A 11 2.22 -36.07 -20.30
N ILE A 12 2.39 -36.86 -19.23
CA ILE A 12 2.11 -36.44 -17.85
C ILE A 12 3.13 -35.40 -17.37
N TYR A 13 4.42 -35.58 -17.67
CA TYR A 13 5.46 -34.61 -17.31
C TYR A 13 5.27 -33.26 -18.02
N LEU A 14 4.84 -33.25 -19.28
CA LEU A 14 4.56 -32.01 -20.01
C LEU A 14 3.35 -31.26 -19.44
N LEU A 15 2.32 -32.00 -18.98
CA LEU A 15 1.13 -31.42 -18.35
C LEU A 15 1.47 -30.82 -16.97
N VAL A 16 2.30 -31.49 -16.16
CA VAL A 16 2.74 -30.97 -14.85
C VAL A 16 3.58 -29.69 -15.00
N LEU A 17 4.47 -29.63 -16.00
CA LEU A 17 5.25 -28.41 -16.29
C LEU A 17 4.37 -27.23 -16.74
N LEU A 18 3.33 -27.49 -17.54
CA LEU A 18 2.38 -26.46 -17.99
C LEU A 18 1.50 -25.93 -16.84
N ILE A 19 1.16 -26.77 -15.85
CA ILE A 19 0.39 -26.35 -14.67
C ILE A 19 1.27 -25.50 -13.72
N THR A 20 2.57 -25.77 -13.61
CA THR A 20 3.47 -24.96 -12.77
C THR A 20 3.90 -23.63 -13.40
N ALA A 21 3.82 -23.48 -14.72
CA ALA A 21 4.12 -22.23 -15.42
C ALA A 21 3.01 -21.17 -15.29
N GLY A 22 1.79 -21.57 -14.92
CA GLY A 22 0.63 -20.68 -14.77
C GLY A 22 0.59 -19.84 -13.49
N CYS A 23 1.52 -20.04 -12.56
CA CYS A 23 1.60 -19.26 -11.31
C CYS A 23 2.78 -18.27 -11.29
N ALA A 24 3.30 -17.88 -12.45
CA ALA A 24 4.08 -16.65 -12.52
C ALA A 24 3.09 -15.49 -12.55
N THR A 25 2.58 -15.09 -11.37
CA THR A 25 1.78 -13.87 -11.19
C THR A 25 2.60 -12.71 -11.73
N THR A 26 2.35 -12.33 -12.98
CA THR A 26 2.98 -11.17 -13.59
C THR A 26 2.51 -9.97 -12.80
N LYS A 27 3.43 -9.28 -12.12
CA LYS A 27 3.21 -7.95 -11.55
C LYS A 27 2.59 -7.10 -12.64
N ASN A 28 1.29 -6.86 -12.58
CA ASN A 28 0.67 -5.95 -13.53
C ASN A 28 1.13 -4.55 -13.12
N PRO A 29 1.86 -3.82 -13.98
CA PRO A 29 2.28 -2.48 -13.64
C PRO A 29 1.04 -1.61 -13.47
N VAL A 30 0.84 -1.09 -12.26
CA VAL A 30 -0.15 -0.05 -12.00
C VAL A 30 0.42 1.24 -12.59
N SER A 31 -0.40 2.05 -13.25
CA SER A 31 0.05 3.38 -13.68
C SER A 31 0.10 4.32 -12.46
N GLU A 32 0.98 5.32 -12.47
CA GLU A 32 1.00 6.32 -11.39
C GLU A 32 -0.35 7.04 -11.27
N GLU A 33 -1.02 7.28 -12.40
CA GLU A 33 -2.35 7.87 -12.45
C GLU A 33 -3.39 6.98 -11.73
N ASP A 34 -3.41 5.68 -12.01
CA ASP A 34 -4.36 4.75 -11.39
C ASP A 34 -4.07 4.55 -9.90
N PHE A 35 -2.79 4.56 -9.52
CA PHE A 35 -2.42 4.60 -8.10
C PHE A 35 -3.01 5.83 -7.42
N PHE A 36 -2.83 7.03 -7.98
CA PHE A 36 -3.35 8.24 -7.34
C PHE A 36 -4.88 8.27 -7.33
N LYS A 37 -5.58 7.66 -8.28
CA LYS A 37 -7.04 7.49 -8.21
C LYS A 37 -7.44 6.66 -6.99
N VAL A 38 -6.75 5.55 -6.75
CA VAL A 38 -7.04 4.63 -5.64
C VAL A 38 -6.52 5.17 -4.30
N TRP A 39 -5.41 5.90 -4.28
CA TRP A 39 -4.83 6.45 -3.05
C TRP A 39 -5.55 7.70 -2.55
N SER A 40 -6.09 8.52 -3.45
CA SER A 40 -6.79 9.77 -3.11
C SER A 40 -8.11 9.49 -2.38
N GLY A 41 -8.38 10.20 -1.28
CA GLY A 41 -9.55 9.98 -0.45
C GLY A 41 -9.39 10.48 0.98
N THR A 42 -10.37 10.18 1.82
CA THR A 42 -10.26 10.33 3.26
C THR A 42 -10.15 8.95 3.88
N TRP A 43 -9.13 8.75 4.71
CA TRP A 43 -8.83 7.50 5.38
C TRP A 43 -8.84 7.74 6.89
N VAL A 44 -9.49 6.85 7.64
CA VAL A 44 -9.65 6.99 9.08
C VAL A 44 -9.25 5.72 9.83
N ASN A 45 -8.67 5.89 11.00
CA ASN A 45 -8.42 4.84 11.98
C ASN A 45 -8.85 5.36 13.36
N THR A 46 -9.99 4.88 13.85
CA THR A 46 -10.52 5.26 15.17
C THR A 46 -10.06 4.31 16.29
N ASP A 47 -9.36 3.25 15.95
CA ASP A 47 -8.92 2.21 16.90
C ASP A 47 -7.61 2.59 17.60
N ILE A 48 -6.93 3.61 17.10
CA ILE A 48 -5.73 4.20 17.71
C ILE A 48 -6.08 5.44 18.52
N PRO A 49 -5.33 5.77 19.59
CA PRO A 49 -5.63 6.91 20.47
C PRO A 49 -5.48 8.29 19.78
N GLY A 50 -4.86 8.33 18.59
CA GLY A 50 -4.60 9.57 17.84
C GLY A 50 -3.46 10.37 18.45
N ASP A 51 -2.32 10.42 17.75
CA ASP A 51 -1.21 11.28 18.13
C ASP A 51 -0.49 11.85 16.88
N THR A 52 0.57 12.61 17.09
CA THR A 52 1.31 13.28 16.00
C THR A 52 2.14 12.33 15.13
N TRP A 53 2.36 11.09 15.59
CA TRP A 53 3.13 10.04 14.92
C TRP A 53 2.23 9.01 14.24
N VAL A 54 1.05 8.76 14.81
CA VAL A 54 0.00 7.90 14.26
C VAL A 54 -1.33 8.71 14.22
N PRO A 55 -1.57 9.48 13.14
CA PRO A 55 -2.77 10.30 13.02
C PRO A 55 -4.01 9.41 12.83
N GLN A 56 -5.16 9.81 13.36
CA GLN A 56 -6.42 9.08 13.09
C GLN A 56 -7.00 9.36 11.72
N LYS A 57 -6.67 10.48 11.06
CA LYS A 57 -7.26 10.84 9.77
C LYS A 57 -6.23 11.34 8.76
N LEU A 58 -6.29 10.75 7.56
CA LEU A 58 -5.51 11.12 6.39
C LEU A 58 -6.46 11.66 5.32
N VAL A 59 -6.20 12.84 4.78
CA VAL A 59 -6.92 13.36 3.61
C VAL A 59 -5.94 13.51 2.47
N THR A 60 -5.97 12.57 1.54
CA THR A 60 -5.07 12.43 0.39
C THR A 60 -5.73 12.98 -0.87
N ARG A 61 -4.95 13.63 -1.74
CA ARG A 61 -5.42 14.33 -2.95
C ARG A 61 -4.69 13.84 -4.19
N PRO A 62 -5.31 13.95 -5.37
CA PRO A 62 -4.62 13.70 -6.62
C PRO A 62 -3.35 14.55 -6.72
N GLY A 63 -2.26 13.97 -7.25
CA GLY A 63 -0.98 14.67 -7.41
C GLY A 63 -0.09 14.67 -6.16
N GLY A 64 -0.34 13.80 -5.19
CA GLY A 64 0.62 13.54 -4.12
C GLY A 64 0.68 14.63 -3.06
N THR A 65 -0.45 15.24 -2.70
CA THR A 65 -0.54 16.06 -1.47
C THR A 65 -1.51 15.42 -0.51
N PHE A 66 -1.24 15.50 0.79
CA PHE A 66 -2.16 15.01 1.80
C PHE A 66 -2.04 15.78 3.11
N SER A 67 -2.95 15.52 4.04
CA SER A 67 -2.94 16.15 5.36
C SER A 67 -3.18 15.14 6.47
N PHE A 68 -2.40 15.26 7.53
CA PHE A 68 -2.57 14.50 8.77
C PHE A 68 -3.44 15.28 9.74
N HIS A 69 -4.38 14.58 10.35
CA HIS A 69 -5.26 15.06 11.41
C HIS A 69 -5.08 14.11 12.59
N VAL A 70 -4.72 14.64 13.75
CA VAL A 70 -4.44 13.82 14.94
C VAL A 70 -5.68 13.04 15.31
N TYR A 71 -6.84 13.72 15.29
CA TYR A 71 -8.14 13.12 15.52
C TYR A 71 -9.02 13.14 14.27
N VAL A 72 -9.93 12.19 14.15
CA VAL A 72 -10.94 12.17 13.06
C VAL A 72 -11.78 13.45 13.06
N THR A 73 -12.05 14.02 14.23
CA THR A 73 -12.86 15.23 14.42
C THR A 73 -12.14 16.54 14.10
N ASP A 74 -10.83 16.52 13.83
CA ASP A 74 -10.09 17.75 13.59
C ASP A 74 -10.54 18.40 12.29
N SER A 75 -10.87 19.69 12.34
CA SER A 75 -11.21 20.49 11.16
C SER A 75 -9.98 21.11 10.49
N ILE A 76 -8.85 21.18 11.21
CA ILE A 76 -7.59 21.75 10.76
C ILE A 76 -6.51 20.66 10.85
N PRO A 77 -5.75 20.43 9.78
CA PRO A 77 -4.71 19.42 9.82
C PRO A 77 -3.54 19.85 10.71
N PHE A 78 -2.92 18.87 11.36
CA PHE A 78 -1.67 19.05 12.09
C PHE A 78 -0.52 19.41 11.16
N CYS A 79 -0.40 18.71 10.03
CA CYS A 79 0.55 19.06 8.96
C CYS A 79 -0.02 18.75 7.57
N LEU A 80 0.38 19.57 6.60
CA LEU A 80 0.22 19.30 5.17
C LEU A 80 1.51 18.66 4.67
N HIS A 81 1.37 17.57 3.92
CA HIS A 81 2.49 16.79 3.43
C HIS A 81 2.50 16.71 1.90
N THR A 82 3.69 16.57 1.34
CA THR A 82 3.87 16.08 -0.03
C THR A 82 4.21 14.60 -0.01
N PHE A 83 3.76 13.89 -1.03
CA PHE A 83 3.91 12.47 -1.27
C PHE A 83 4.54 12.27 -2.64
N VAL A 84 5.72 11.69 -2.67
CA VAL A 84 6.42 11.32 -3.89
C VAL A 84 6.48 9.81 -3.94
N LEU A 85 5.76 9.22 -4.88
CA LEU A 85 5.77 7.79 -5.14
C LEU A 85 7.18 7.39 -5.65
N ILE A 86 7.77 6.36 -5.04
CA ILE A 86 9.09 5.84 -5.43
C ILE A 86 8.92 4.56 -6.25
N ASP A 87 8.09 3.63 -5.79
CA ASP A 87 7.84 2.35 -6.44
C ASP A 87 6.42 1.86 -6.11
N GLN A 88 5.86 1.04 -7.01
CA GLN A 88 4.56 0.39 -6.82
C GLN A 88 4.44 -0.93 -7.58
N TRP A 89 3.71 -1.87 -7.00
CA TRP A 89 3.43 -3.16 -7.64
C TRP A 89 2.14 -3.78 -7.10
N THR A 90 1.60 -4.74 -7.85
CA THR A 90 0.48 -5.58 -7.42
C THR A 90 0.99 -6.94 -6.93
N ASP A 91 0.29 -7.52 -5.96
CA ASP A 91 0.48 -8.92 -5.56
C ASP A 91 -0.60 -9.83 -6.16
N GLY A 92 -0.60 -11.12 -5.78
CA GLY A 92 -1.59 -12.10 -6.26
C GLY A 92 -3.00 -11.92 -5.69
N GLU A 93 -3.20 -10.96 -4.78
CA GLU A 93 -4.50 -10.59 -4.21
C GLU A 93 -5.01 -9.26 -4.80
N ASP A 94 -4.39 -8.78 -5.89
CA ASP A 94 -4.64 -7.48 -6.51
C ASP A 94 -4.45 -6.29 -5.57
N ALA A 95 -3.72 -6.46 -4.47
CA ALA A 95 -3.39 -5.36 -3.58
C ALA A 95 -2.26 -4.52 -4.17
N ILE A 96 -2.39 -3.19 -4.08
CA ILE A 96 -1.38 -2.24 -4.55
C ILE A 96 -0.42 -1.95 -3.40
N TRP A 97 0.80 -2.46 -3.55
CA TRP A 97 1.90 -2.10 -2.68
C TRP A 97 2.61 -0.87 -3.21
N PHE A 98 3.12 -0.04 -2.31
CA PHE A 98 3.88 1.15 -2.67
C PHE A 98 4.98 1.47 -1.67
N SER A 99 6.01 2.15 -2.17
CA SER A 99 6.96 2.89 -1.35
C SER A 99 6.96 4.36 -1.76
N ALA A 100 7.09 5.24 -0.78
CA ALA A 100 7.00 6.67 -1.03
C ALA A 100 7.88 7.48 -0.09
N LYS A 101 8.24 8.67 -0.54
CA LYS A 101 8.84 9.73 0.27
C LYS A 101 7.78 10.74 0.64
N THR A 102 7.69 11.07 1.91
CA THR A 102 6.80 12.08 2.45
C THR A 102 7.60 13.23 3.04
N THR A 103 7.15 14.46 2.83
CA THR A 103 7.76 15.65 3.47
C THR A 103 6.70 16.45 4.21
N CYS A 104 6.94 16.81 5.48
CA CYS A 104 6.15 17.82 6.21
C CYS A 104 6.93 19.15 6.18
N PRO A 105 6.53 20.15 5.38
CA PRO A 105 7.29 21.39 5.22
C PRO A 105 7.44 22.18 6.53
N VAL A 106 6.43 22.09 7.41
CA VAL A 106 6.43 22.81 8.70
C VAL A 106 7.51 22.30 9.64
N GLN A 107 7.78 20.99 9.62
CA GLN A 107 8.77 20.37 10.50
C GLN A 107 10.13 20.16 9.81
N GLY A 108 10.20 20.32 8.49
CA GLY A 108 11.40 19.96 7.71
C GLY A 108 11.71 18.46 7.69
N ASN A 109 10.83 17.63 8.25
CA ASN A 109 11.02 16.19 8.37
C ASN A 109 10.70 15.48 7.05
N ILE A 110 11.57 14.54 6.70
CA ILE A 110 11.36 13.58 5.61
C ILE A 110 11.06 12.22 6.25
N PHE A 111 10.03 11.56 5.74
CA PHE A 111 9.64 10.22 6.14
C PHE A 111 9.59 9.32 4.92
N TYR A 112 9.95 8.06 5.09
CA TYR A 112 9.68 7.04 4.09
C TYR A 112 8.50 6.21 4.53
N GLN A 113 7.61 5.97 3.57
CA GLN A 113 6.41 5.20 3.78
C GLN A 113 6.49 3.94 2.93
N TYR A 114 6.03 2.85 3.51
CA TYR A 114 5.71 1.63 2.79
C TYR A 114 4.25 1.35 3.10
N GLY A 115 3.46 0.99 2.11
CA GLY A 115 2.05 0.73 2.33
C GLY A 115 1.47 -0.26 1.36
N LYS A 116 0.28 -0.73 1.72
CA LYS A 116 -0.54 -1.67 0.97
C LYS A 116 -1.95 -1.10 0.91
N ILE A 117 -2.49 -0.99 -0.29
CA ILE A 117 -3.90 -0.68 -0.51
C ILE A 117 -4.56 -1.96 -1.03
N HIS A 118 -5.53 -2.47 -0.28
CA HIS A 118 -6.25 -3.69 -0.64
C HIS A 118 -7.75 -3.45 -0.68
N ASP A 119 -8.51 -4.49 -1.01
CA ASP A 119 -9.96 -4.46 -1.12
C ASP A 119 -10.46 -3.33 -2.05
N SER A 120 -9.94 -3.28 -3.27
CA SER A 120 -10.31 -2.28 -4.29
C SER A 120 -10.15 -0.81 -3.86
N GLY A 121 -9.29 -0.53 -2.86
CA GLY A 121 -9.08 0.83 -2.36
C GLY A 121 -9.75 1.14 -1.04
N ASN A 122 -10.38 0.18 -0.36
CA ASN A 122 -11.11 0.45 0.88
C ASN A 122 -10.25 0.44 2.13
N ILE A 123 -9.10 -0.25 2.10
CA ILE A 123 -8.22 -0.39 3.25
C ILE A 123 -6.81 0.00 2.85
N LEU A 124 -6.21 0.88 3.65
CA LEU A 124 -4.84 1.36 3.54
C LEU A 124 -4.07 0.93 4.78
N GLU A 125 -3.12 0.02 4.60
CA GLU A 125 -2.11 -0.29 5.59
C GLU A 125 -0.86 0.55 5.29
N ILE A 126 -0.30 1.19 6.31
CA ILE A 126 0.87 2.05 6.13
C ILE A 126 1.83 1.93 7.31
N ILE A 127 3.11 1.83 6.98
CA ILE A 127 4.22 1.98 7.92
C ILE A 127 4.83 3.35 7.69
N HIS A 128 4.84 4.17 8.75
CA HIS A 128 5.59 5.42 8.78
C HIS A 128 6.95 5.18 9.42
N HIS A 129 8.03 5.39 8.65
CA HIS A 129 9.41 5.31 9.14
C HIS A 129 10.10 6.66 9.01
N ALA A 130 10.45 7.24 10.15
CA ALA A 130 11.33 8.40 10.22
C ALA A 130 12.78 7.91 10.05
N ALA A 131 13.24 7.79 8.82
CA ALA A 131 14.62 7.42 8.51
C ALA A 131 15.15 8.14 7.29
N ASP A 132 16.48 8.10 7.15
CA ASP A 132 17.19 8.74 6.05
C ASP A 132 17.13 7.92 4.74
N THR A 133 16.56 6.72 4.77
CA THR A 133 16.55 5.80 3.62
C THR A 133 15.19 5.14 3.40
N PRO A 134 14.85 4.82 2.12
CA PRO A 134 13.64 4.08 1.80
C PRO A 134 13.57 2.73 2.51
N ILE A 135 12.36 2.40 3.00
CA ILE A 135 12.06 1.07 3.51
C ILE A 135 12.17 0.07 2.36
N LYS A 136 13.06 -0.92 2.48
CA LYS A 136 13.26 -1.94 1.44
C LYS A 136 12.32 -3.14 1.58
N LYS A 137 11.72 -3.34 2.75
CA LYS A 137 10.87 -4.49 3.06
C LYS A 137 9.84 -4.15 4.13
N TRP A 138 8.64 -4.70 3.98
CA TRP A 138 7.57 -4.65 4.99
C TRP A 138 7.91 -5.52 6.20
N GLU A 139 7.92 -4.92 7.39
CA GLU A 139 8.16 -5.58 8.68
C GLU A 139 7.21 -4.99 9.72
N PRO A 140 5.94 -5.45 9.78
CA PRO A 140 4.88 -4.80 10.56
C PRO A 140 5.06 -4.96 12.08
N ASP A 141 5.83 -5.95 12.53
CA ASP A 141 6.04 -6.29 13.94
C ASP A 141 7.30 -5.65 14.56
N SER A 142 7.91 -4.67 13.88
CA SER A 142 9.09 -3.99 14.42
C SER A 142 8.68 -2.78 15.25
N ASP A 143 9.15 -2.74 16.50
CA ASP A 143 8.95 -1.63 17.45
C ASP A 143 9.46 -0.27 16.92
N TYR A 144 10.19 -0.25 15.80
CA TYR A 144 10.69 0.96 15.15
C TYR A 144 9.68 1.64 14.22
N TYR A 145 8.55 1.01 13.95
CA TYR A 145 7.62 1.45 12.92
C TYR A 145 6.27 1.86 13.49
N ASN A 146 5.79 3.02 13.04
CA ASN A 146 4.41 3.44 13.28
C ASN A 146 3.54 2.78 12.22
N TYR A 147 2.98 1.61 12.53
CA TYR A 147 2.04 0.90 11.69
C TYR A 147 0.60 1.38 11.94
N GLY A 148 -0.16 1.61 10.87
CA GLY A 148 -1.57 1.95 10.95
C GLY A 148 -2.39 1.32 9.82
N ILE A 149 -3.59 0.84 10.17
CA ILE A 149 -4.61 0.38 9.23
C ILE A 149 -5.69 1.44 9.18
N TYR A 150 -5.98 1.95 7.99
CA TYR A 150 -6.97 3.00 7.78
C TYR A 150 -8.06 2.52 6.83
N TYR A 151 -9.29 2.93 7.11
CA TYR A 151 -10.46 2.61 6.33
C TYR A 151 -10.91 3.83 5.53
N ARG A 152 -11.23 3.60 4.26
CA ARG A 152 -11.73 4.66 3.37
C ARG A 152 -13.10 5.14 3.83
N VAL A 153 -13.23 6.44 3.96
CA VAL A 153 -14.53 7.10 4.14
C VAL A 153 -15.23 7.21 2.79
N PRO A 154 -16.46 6.70 2.63
CA PRO A 154 -17.23 6.88 1.40
C PRO A 154 -17.46 8.36 1.10
N SER A 155 -17.47 8.73 -0.18
CA SER A 155 -17.79 10.10 -0.59
C SER A 155 -19.20 10.51 -0.10
N GLY A 156 -19.31 11.63 0.60
CA GLY A 156 -20.58 12.16 1.12
C GLY A 156 -20.93 11.79 2.56
N SER A 157 -20.04 11.08 3.28
CA SER A 157 -20.32 10.57 4.64
C SER A 157 -20.28 11.62 5.77
N GLY A 158 -19.97 12.89 5.48
CA GLY A 158 -20.03 13.97 6.46
C GLY A 158 -19.12 13.80 7.70
N ILE A 159 -17.91 13.27 7.49
CA ILE A 159 -16.84 13.13 8.51
C ILE A 159 -15.80 14.24 8.31
#